data_AF-A0A7X3Z132-F1
#
_entry.id   AF-A0A7X3Z132-F1
#
_cell.length_a   1.000
_cell.length_b   1.000
_cell.length_c   1.000
_cell.angle_alpha   90.00
_cell.angle_beta   90.00
_cell.angle_gamma   90.00
#
_symmetry.space_group_name_H-M   'P 1'
#
loop_
_entity.id
_entity.type
_entity.pdbx_description
1 polymer ?
#
loop_
_entity_poly.entity_id
_entity_poly.type
_entity_poly.pdbx_seq_one_letter_code
_entity_poly.pdbx_strand_id
1 'polypeptide(L)'
;MTKSTLPFDKQHFKKNVLAASDANNLLAWLCEEQCNLSNPHFDEMCQILIELHNSNQLNFIELIDSEWLESNIRHDFWSIQYLFTKLVPDLEVEVDLLISVVDRLITHAGEDMLANRPNSALREWLKRRPGEIAKLLERLKQGNDELLPNLTFVLEAGAAIDMKKYHSAAIELLADQRSLARHSAITALGRIDTTSDETLHVLGLQKLAHFIEKRKSEDEMAVAVRALLDNFARAQLIEEAEIIRLIELTSQNASPHLHHQLAMTLHHNHTSFNTPVKLSIILALGAADPSMKGVIKEIDYAFSGCIDSENRTAIAMCLQKFLNHPETPLQLSELEGFVHNLAKKNSDTFGWLVVHWLRSGNHASRLALPTLFRHFTKEEFELNVSLDEFDFSDTELVFVSRKTLGYLLVKPAMAASLLISFLRNVNEKNAAKEIAELLVDPLMINFPGQARDIVDQAAKTEDKAQKYLQAALEAHEKYLEGLSSMPKIRELWPSSTKRQVQAELQRKQISQSFKDAQSSSTFFNLIPKQVLLHGVGIVSYVHNKGVLQRTDEVLLSSLGTSVEVPRFEFIDPLHLYHLIFEFQEESFDS
;
A
#
# COMPACT_ATOMS: atom_id res chain seq x y z
N MET A 1 -13.43 9.07 -26.81
CA MET A 1 -14.32 7.89 -26.78
C MET A 1 -15.62 8.24 -27.49
N THR A 2 -15.68 7.96 -28.78
CA THR A 2 -16.90 8.06 -29.59
C THR A 2 -17.73 6.81 -29.34
N LYS A 3 -18.92 6.96 -28.73
CA LYS A 3 -19.91 5.90 -28.65
C LYS A 3 -20.22 5.43 -30.07
N SER A 4 -19.90 4.18 -30.40
CA SER A 4 -20.38 3.55 -31.63
C SER A 4 -21.90 3.63 -31.66
N THR A 5 -22.44 4.17 -32.75
CA THR A 5 -23.88 4.42 -32.98
C THR A 5 -24.51 3.37 -33.90
N LEU A 6 -23.82 2.26 -34.15
CA LEU A 6 -24.39 1.17 -34.93
C LEU A 6 -25.34 0.34 -34.03
N PRO A 7 -26.56 0.01 -34.50
CA PRO A 7 -27.49 -0.82 -33.75
C PRO A 7 -26.95 -2.24 -33.60
N PHE A 8 -27.00 -2.78 -32.39
CA PHE A 8 -26.62 -4.17 -32.10
C PHE A 8 -27.61 -5.15 -32.71
N ASP A 9 -27.13 -6.00 -33.62
CA ASP A 9 -27.94 -7.03 -34.25
C ASP A 9 -28.07 -8.26 -33.34
N LYS A 10 -29.13 -8.24 -32.52
CA LYS A 10 -29.44 -9.32 -31.57
C LYS A 10 -29.64 -10.69 -32.25
N GLN A 11 -30.22 -10.72 -33.45
CA GLN A 11 -30.49 -11.99 -34.15
C GLN A 11 -29.20 -12.58 -34.71
N HIS A 12 -28.33 -11.73 -35.26
CA HIS A 12 -27.01 -12.14 -35.70
C HIS A 12 -26.17 -12.69 -34.54
N PHE A 13 -26.14 -11.96 -33.40
CA PHE A 13 -25.42 -12.42 -32.21
C PHE A 13 -25.94 -13.76 -31.70
N LYS A 14 -27.28 -13.90 -31.56
CA LYS A 14 -27.91 -15.16 -31.14
C LYS A 14 -27.53 -16.34 -32.04
N LYS A 15 -27.54 -16.14 -33.37
CA LYS A 15 -27.16 -17.18 -34.33
C LYS A 15 -25.70 -17.59 -34.17
N ASN A 16 -24.80 -16.63 -33.96
CA ASN A 16 -23.38 -16.90 -33.81
C ASN A 16 -23.07 -17.60 -32.47
N VAL A 17 -23.76 -17.24 -31.39
CA VAL A 17 -23.67 -17.95 -30.10
C VAL A 17 -24.00 -19.44 -30.28
N LEU A 18 -25.12 -19.74 -30.94
CA LEU A 18 -25.53 -21.13 -31.17
C LEU A 18 -24.52 -21.87 -32.07
N ALA A 19 -24.06 -21.23 -33.15
CA ALA A 19 -23.05 -21.83 -34.02
C ALA A 19 -21.71 -22.10 -33.31
N ALA A 20 -21.27 -21.18 -32.43
CA ALA A 20 -20.05 -21.36 -31.64
C ALA A 20 -20.23 -22.43 -30.54
N SER A 21 -21.44 -22.56 -29.99
CA SER A 21 -21.80 -23.63 -29.06
C SER A 21 -21.76 -24.99 -29.74
N ASP A 22 -22.35 -25.13 -30.92
CA ASP A 22 -22.35 -26.39 -31.71
C ASP A 22 -20.92 -26.82 -32.10
N ALA A 23 -20.00 -25.87 -32.20
CA ALA A 23 -18.59 -26.10 -32.50
C ALA A 23 -17.72 -26.35 -31.24
N ASN A 24 -18.30 -26.42 -30.04
CA ASN A 24 -17.59 -26.50 -28.75
C ASN A 24 -16.52 -25.40 -28.55
N ASN A 25 -16.74 -24.21 -29.11
CA ASN A 25 -15.79 -23.09 -29.06
C ASN A 25 -16.41 -21.80 -28.49
N LEU A 26 -17.55 -21.91 -27.78
CA LEU A 26 -18.31 -20.73 -27.37
C LEU A 26 -17.54 -19.81 -26.42
N LEU A 27 -16.84 -20.36 -25.41
CA LEU A 27 -16.15 -19.53 -24.42
C LEU A 27 -15.00 -18.73 -25.05
N ALA A 28 -14.21 -19.33 -25.96
CA ALA A 28 -13.18 -18.60 -26.68
C ALA A 28 -13.77 -17.55 -27.61
N TRP A 29 -14.85 -17.89 -28.33
CA TRP A 29 -15.55 -16.95 -29.20
C TRP A 29 -16.09 -15.73 -28.42
N LEU A 30 -16.64 -15.94 -27.22
CA LEU A 30 -17.11 -14.84 -26.36
C LEU A 30 -15.97 -13.90 -25.91
N CYS A 31 -14.76 -14.43 -25.70
CA CYS A 31 -13.57 -13.62 -25.44
C CYS A 31 -13.14 -12.82 -26.69
N GLU A 32 -13.13 -13.44 -27.86
CA GLU A 32 -12.78 -12.80 -29.14
C GLU A 32 -13.74 -11.65 -29.49
N GLU A 33 -15.04 -11.85 -29.27
CA GLU A 33 -16.08 -10.83 -29.44
C GLU A 33 -16.08 -9.75 -28.34
N GLN A 34 -15.13 -9.83 -27.41
CA GLN A 34 -15.00 -8.92 -26.27
C GLN A 34 -16.32 -8.78 -25.50
N CYS A 35 -16.98 -9.90 -25.18
CA CYS A 35 -18.19 -9.92 -24.37
C CYS A 35 -17.87 -9.59 -22.89
N ASN A 36 -17.45 -8.34 -22.66
CA ASN A 36 -17.02 -7.78 -21.39
C ASN A 36 -17.50 -6.32 -21.25
N LEU A 37 -17.25 -5.71 -20.08
CA LEU A 37 -17.67 -4.34 -19.75
C LEU A 37 -17.24 -3.25 -20.73
N SER A 38 -16.17 -3.47 -21.49
CA SER A 38 -15.68 -2.49 -22.46
C SER A 38 -16.59 -2.40 -23.69
N ASN A 39 -17.44 -3.42 -23.89
CA ASN A 39 -18.37 -3.48 -25.01
C ASN A 39 -19.65 -2.69 -24.70
N PRO A 40 -20.04 -1.70 -25.52
CA PRO A 40 -21.25 -0.91 -25.30
C PRO A 40 -22.56 -1.72 -25.32
N HIS A 41 -22.53 -2.93 -25.87
CA HIS A 41 -23.68 -3.84 -25.99
C HIS A 41 -23.64 -4.99 -24.99
N PHE A 42 -22.77 -4.93 -23.98
CA PHE A 42 -22.56 -6.01 -23.01
C PHE A 42 -23.85 -6.47 -22.31
N ASP A 43 -24.71 -5.54 -21.88
CA ASP A 43 -25.97 -5.88 -21.22
C ASP A 43 -26.94 -6.62 -22.16
N GLU A 44 -26.95 -6.23 -23.44
CA GLU A 44 -27.80 -6.84 -24.47
C GLU A 44 -27.30 -8.25 -24.83
N MET A 45 -25.98 -8.45 -24.87
CA MET A 45 -25.35 -9.76 -25.01
C MET A 45 -25.68 -10.67 -23.82
N CYS A 46 -25.58 -10.16 -22.59
CA CYS A 46 -25.94 -10.92 -21.38
C CYS A 46 -27.39 -11.39 -21.41
N GLN A 47 -28.32 -10.52 -21.79
CA GLN A 47 -29.74 -10.87 -21.93
C GLN A 47 -29.95 -12.02 -22.92
N ILE A 48 -29.29 -12.00 -24.08
CA ILE A 48 -29.41 -13.07 -25.08
C ILE A 48 -28.88 -14.40 -24.54
N LEU A 49 -27.75 -14.38 -23.82
CA LEU A 49 -27.18 -15.58 -23.21
C LEU A 49 -28.11 -16.17 -22.13
N ILE A 50 -28.72 -15.31 -21.30
CA ILE A 50 -29.72 -15.72 -20.31
C ILE A 50 -30.95 -16.33 -21.00
N GLU A 51 -31.48 -15.68 -22.03
CA GLU A 51 -32.63 -16.19 -22.79
C GLU A 51 -32.34 -17.55 -23.44
N LEU A 52 -31.15 -17.72 -24.02
CA LEU A 52 -30.72 -18.98 -24.62
C LEU A 52 -30.60 -20.09 -23.58
N HIS A 53 -30.08 -19.77 -22.38
CA HIS A 53 -29.98 -20.74 -21.30
C HIS A 53 -31.34 -21.15 -20.76
N ASN A 54 -32.17 -20.18 -20.37
CA ASN A 54 -33.46 -20.44 -19.76
C ASN A 54 -34.45 -21.09 -20.76
N SER A 55 -34.22 -20.96 -22.06
CA SER A 55 -34.98 -21.67 -23.11
C SER A 55 -34.43 -23.05 -23.46
N ASN A 56 -33.44 -23.57 -22.71
CA ASN A 56 -32.74 -24.84 -22.95
C ASN A 56 -32.08 -24.95 -24.33
N GLN A 57 -31.73 -23.81 -24.96
CA GLN A 57 -30.98 -23.77 -26.22
C GLN A 57 -29.46 -23.78 -26.00
N LEU A 58 -29.01 -23.48 -24.77
CA LEU A 58 -27.61 -23.39 -24.39
C LEU A 58 -27.41 -23.72 -22.91
N ASN A 59 -26.66 -24.75 -22.54
CA ASN A 59 -26.30 -24.93 -21.13
C ASN A 59 -24.99 -24.22 -20.78
N PHE A 60 -25.06 -22.91 -20.50
CA PHE A 60 -23.90 -22.12 -20.11
C PHE A 60 -23.13 -22.66 -18.90
N ILE A 61 -23.80 -23.36 -17.98
CA ILE A 61 -23.19 -23.88 -16.74
C ILE A 61 -22.29 -25.09 -17.05
N GLU A 62 -22.70 -25.95 -17.98
CA GLU A 62 -21.93 -27.13 -18.39
C GLU A 62 -20.68 -26.77 -19.20
N LEU A 63 -20.62 -25.58 -19.80
CA LEU A 63 -19.43 -25.11 -20.52
C LEU A 63 -18.23 -24.87 -19.61
N ILE A 64 -18.47 -24.67 -18.31
CA ILE A 64 -17.41 -24.48 -17.30
C ILE A 64 -17.12 -25.84 -16.66
N ASP A 65 -16.43 -26.67 -17.42
CA ASP A 65 -15.93 -27.97 -16.99
C ASP A 65 -14.45 -27.92 -16.58
N SER A 66 -13.95 -29.05 -16.09
CA SER A 66 -12.56 -29.17 -15.65
C SER A 66 -11.56 -29.03 -16.80
N GLU A 67 -11.91 -29.48 -18.01
CA GLU A 67 -11.03 -29.44 -19.18
C GLU A 67 -10.78 -28.00 -19.63
N TRP A 68 -11.83 -27.17 -19.63
CA TRP A 68 -11.72 -25.75 -19.93
C TRP A 68 -10.91 -25.00 -18.87
N LEU A 69 -11.14 -25.30 -17.58
CA LEU A 69 -10.38 -24.67 -16.49
C LEU A 69 -8.89 -24.98 -16.58
N GLU A 70 -8.51 -26.25 -16.73
CA GLU A 70 -7.11 -26.66 -16.86
C GLU A 70 -6.39 -26.00 -18.06
N SER A 71 -7.13 -25.78 -19.15
CA SER A 71 -6.59 -25.19 -20.37
C SER A 71 -6.45 -23.66 -20.32
N ASN A 72 -7.07 -22.98 -19.34
CA ASN A 72 -7.18 -21.52 -19.31
C ASN A 72 -6.76 -20.92 -17.96
N ILE A 73 -5.52 -20.42 -17.89
CA ILE A 73 -4.91 -19.81 -16.67
C ILE A 73 -4.70 -18.29 -16.85
N ARG A 74 -5.21 -17.69 -17.93
CA ARG A 74 -4.88 -16.31 -18.36
C ARG A 74 -6.11 -15.40 -18.46
N HIS A 75 -5.98 -14.27 -19.17
CA HIS A 75 -7.00 -13.23 -19.35
C HIS A 75 -8.41 -13.75 -19.68
N ASP A 76 -8.51 -14.85 -20.42
CA ASP A 76 -9.78 -15.44 -20.83
C ASP A 76 -10.55 -16.02 -19.64
N PHE A 77 -9.86 -16.60 -18.66
CA PHE A 77 -10.48 -17.08 -17.42
C PHE A 77 -11.20 -15.94 -16.69
N TRP A 78 -10.53 -14.81 -16.47
CA TRP A 78 -11.09 -13.66 -15.77
C TRP A 78 -12.25 -13.01 -16.52
N SER A 79 -12.18 -12.99 -17.86
CA SER A 79 -13.26 -12.47 -18.71
C SER A 79 -14.52 -13.33 -18.59
N ILE A 80 -14.36 -14.66 -18.67
CA ILE A 80 -15.48 -15.61 -18.53
C ILE A 80 -16.01 -15.66 -17.10
N GLN A 81 -15.16 -15.66 -16.07
CA GLN A 81 -15.61 -15.62 -14.68
C GLN A 81 -16.43 -14.36 -14.39
N TYR A 82 -16.03 -13.22 -14.96
CA TYR A 82 -16.80 -11.98 -14.86
C TYR A 82 -18.16 -12.11 -15.55
N LEU A 83 -18.19 -12.62 -16.79
CA LEU A 83 -19.44 -12.85 -17.53
C LEU A 83 -20.36 -13.81 -16.75
N PHE A 84 -19.84 -14.93 -16.26
CA PHE A 84 -20.55 -15.88 -15.40
C PHE A 84 -21.19 -15.18 -14.19
N THR A 85 -20.42 -14.35 -13.49
CA THR A 85 -20.90 -13.57 -12.33
C THR A 85 -22.07 -12.66 -12.69
N LYS A 86 -22.16 -12.19 -13.95
CA LYS A 86 -23.26 -11.36 -14.45
C LYS A 86 -24.48 -12.15 -14.90
N LEU A 87 -24.29 -13.32 -15.48
CA LEU A 87 -25.40 -14.15 -15.97
C LEU A 87 -26.12 -14.87 -14.83
N VAL A 88 -25.37 -15.45 -13.89
CA VAL A 88 -25.88 -16.36 -12.85
C VAL A 88 -27.14 -15.88 -12.15
N PRO A 89 -27.28 -14.63 -11.66
CA PRO A 89 -28.46 -14.20 -10.93
C PRO A 89 -29.80 -14.44 -11.66
N ASP A 90 -29.77 -14.45 -12.99
CA ASP A 90 -30.93 -14.56 -13.89
C ASP A 90 -31.09 -15.96 -14.52
N LEU A 91 -30.16 -16.89 -14.29
CA LEU A 91 -30.22 -18.24 -14.87
C LEU A 91 -31.20 -19.17 -14.15
N GLU A 92 -31.93 -19.97 -14.92
CA GLU A 92 -32.75 -21.10 -14.45
C GLU A 92 -31.91 -22.38 -14.38
N VAL A 93 -31.29 -22.62 -13.22
CA VAL A 93 -30.37 -23.74 -12.99
C VAL A 93 -30.71 -24.47 -11.69
N GLU A 94 -30.39 -25.77 -11.61
CA GLU A 94 -30.44 -26.51 -10.35
C GLU A 94 -29.38 -26.01 -9.36
N VAL A 95 -29.76 -25.89 -8.08
CA VAL A 95 -28.90 -25.32 -7.04
C VAL A 95 -27.61 -26.11 -6.81
N ASP A 96 -27.66 -27.45 -6.84
CA ASP A 96 -26.49 -28.30 -6.60
C ASP A 96 -25.47 -28.19 -7.75
N LEU A 97 -25.95 -28.08 -8.99
CA LEU A 97 -25.10 -27.84 -10.16
C LEU A 97 -24.43 -26.46 -10.08
N LEU A 98 -25.18 -25.42 -9.70
CA LEU A 98 -24.65 -24.07 -9.57
C LEU A 98 -23.57 -23.98 -8.49
N ILE A 99 -23.81 -24.57 -7.32
CA ILE A 99 -22.83 -24.62 -6.23
C ILE A 99 -21.55 -25.31 -6.70
N SER A 100 -21.66 -26.46 -7.38
CA SER A 100 -20.50 -27.19 -7.89
C SER A 100 -19.64 -26.34 -8.84
N VAL A 101 -20.25 -25.56 -9.72
CA VAL A 101 -19.52 -24.70 -10.67
C VAL A 101 -18.88 -23.50 -9.97
N VAL A 102 -19.58 -22.90 -9.01
CA VAL A 102 -19.06 -21.81 -8.18
C VAL A 102 -17.81 -22.28 -7.42
N ASP A 103 -17.88 -23.44 -6.78
CA ASP A 103 -16.74 -24.03 -6.05
C ASP A 103 -15.55 -24.29 -6.98
N ARG A 104 -15.78 -24.82 -8.19
CA ARG A 104 -14.71 -25.02 -9.19
C ARG A 104 -14.04 -23.71 -9.62
N LEU A 105 -14.84 -22.68 -9.91
CA LEU A 105 -14.34 -21.38 -10.33
C LEU A 105 -13.49 -20.69 -9.25
N ILE A 106 -13.91 -20.79 -7.99
CA ILE A 106 -13.16 -20.22 -6.86
C ILE A 106 -11.86 -21.00 -6.65
N THR A 107 -11.94 -22.34 -6.65
CA THR A 107 -10.76 -23.20 -6.50
C THR A 107 -9.72 -22.91 -7.58
N HIS A 108 -10.15 -22.74 -8.83
CA HIS A 108 -9.25 -22.43 -9.95
C HIS A 108 -8.66 -21.01 -9.89
N ALA A 109 -9.43 -20.03 -9.40
CA ALA A 109 -8.97 -18.65 -9.27
C ALA A 109 -7.91 -18.44 -8.17
N GLY A 110 -7.84 -19.34 -7.19
CA GLY A 110 -6.84 -19.29 -6.10
C GLY A 110 -6.99 -18.06 -5.19
N GLU A 111 -5.86 -17.47 -4.79
CA GLU A 111 -5.80 -16.37 -3.81
C GLU A 111 -5.95 -14.96 -4.43
N ASP A 112 -6.44 -14.85 -5.66
CA ASP A 112 -6.69 -13.54 -6.28
C ASP A 112 -7.83 -12.80 -5.57
N MET A 113 -7.73 -11.49 -5.41
CA MET A 113 -8.76 -10.65 -4.78
C MET A 113 -10.13 -10.75 -5.48
N LEU A 114 -10.17 -11.14 -6.76
CA LEU A 114 -11.38 -11.33 -7.54
C LEU A 114 -11.92 -12.78 -7.50
N ALA A 115 -11.18 -13.72 -6.93
CA ALA A 115 -11.53 -15.15 -6.91
C ALA A 115 -12.90 -15.43 -6.29
N ASN A 116 -13.33 -14.61 -5.34
CA ASN A 116 -14.60 -14.76 -4.62
C ASN A 116 -15.83 -14.17 -5.34
N ARG A 117 -15.69 -13.58 -6.54
CA ARG A 117 -16.84 -13.04 -7.29
C ARG A 117 -17.96 -14.05 -7.56
N PRO A 118 -17.69 -15.33 -7.89
CA PRO A 118 -18.76 -16.33 -8.08
C PRO A 118 -19.67 -16.50 -6.85
N ASN A 119 -19.13 -16.40 -5.63
CA ASN A 119 -19.93 -16.45 -4.39
C ASN A 119 -20.95 -15.31 -4.31
N SER A 120 -20.58 -14.11 -4.78
CA SER A 120 -21.50 -12.98 -4.82
C SER A 120 -22.67 -13.22 -5.78
N ALA A 121 -22.42 -13.89 -6.91
CA ALA A 121 -23.44 -14.25 -7.88
C ALA A 121 -24.41 -15.31 -7.31
N LEU A 122 -23.88 -16.34 -6.64
CA LEU A 122 -24.67 -17.35 -5.94
C LEU A 122 -25.61 -16.69 -4.91
N ARG A 123 -25.10 -15.74 -4.12
CA ARG A 123 -25.89 -15.00 -3.14
C ARG A 123 -27.06 -14.25 -3.80
N GLU A 124 -26.83 -13.55 -4.90
CA GLU A 124 -27.91 -12.84 -5.63
C GLU A 124 -28.91 -13.81 -6.27
N TRP A 125 -28.45 -14.96 -6.78
CA TRP A 125 -29.31 -16.02 -7.28
C TRP A 125 -30.22 -16.59 -6.19
N LEU A 126 -29.69 -16.82 -4.99
CA LEU A 126 -30.43 -17.32 -3.83
C LEU A 126 -31.50 -16.33 -3.36
N LYS A 127 -31.20 -15.02 -3.31
CA LYS A 127 -32.17 -13.96 -2.92
C LYS A 127 -33.46 -14.00 -3.74
N ARG A 128 -33.37 -14.39 -5.02
CA ARG A 128 -34.51 -14.49 -5.94
C ARG A 128 -35.28 -15.81 -5.80
N ARG A 129 -34.76 -16.77 -5.02
CA ARG A 129 -35.32 -18.12 -4.84
C ARG A 129 -35.43 -18.49 -3.35
N PRO A 130 -36.33 -17.84 -2.58
CA PRO A 130 -36.50 -18.09 -1.13
C PRO A 130 -36.72 -19.56 -0.76
N GLY A 131 -37.41 -20.32 -1.62
CA GLY A 131 -37.68 -21.75 -1.39
C GLY A 131 -36.41 -22.61 -1.35
N GLU A 132 -35.41 -22.27 -2.16
CA GLU A 132 -34.13 -23.00 -2.19
C GLU A 132 -33.29 -22.71 -0.94
N ILE A 133 -33.31 -21.47 -0.43
CA ILE A 133 -32.61 -21.10 0.80
C ILE A 133 -33.07 -21.97 1.98
N ALA A 134 -34.39 -22.13 2.13
CA ALA A 134 -34.96 -22.94 3.21
C ALA A 134 -34.55 -24.42 3.08
N LYS A 135 -34.58 -24.97 1.86
CA LYS A 135 -34.16 -26.36 1.61
C LYS A 135 -32.68 -26.57 1.92
N LEU A 136 -31.80 -25.66 1.47
CA LEU A 136 -30.36 -25.73 1.74
C LEU A 136 -30.06 -25.67 3.24
N LEU A 137 -30.72 -24.75 3.96
CA LEU A 137 -30.54 -24.63 5.41
C LEU A 137 -30.99 -25.90 6.15
N GLU A 138 -32.10 -26.52 5.74
CA GLU A 138 -32.54 -27.79 6.32
C GLU A 138 -31.59 -28.95 6.00
N ARG A 139 -31.08 -29.05 4.76
CA ARG A 139 -30.03 -30.03 4.39
C ARG A 139 -28.78 -29.88 5.27
N LEU A 140 -28.36 -28.65 5.55
CA LEU A 140 -27.23 -28.32 6.42
C LEU A 140 -27.47 -28.73 7.89
N LYS A 141 -28.69 -28.53 8.40
CA LYS A 141 -29.11 -28.98 9.73
C LYS A 141 -29.20 -30.51 9.84
N GLN A 142 -29.51 -31.20 8.74
CA GLN A 142 -29.55 -32.66 8.65
C GLN A 142 -28.16 -33.31 8.52
N GLY A 143 -27.08 -32.53 8.52
CA GLY A 143 -25.71 -33.04 8.51
C GLY A 143 -25.08 -33.18 7.12
N ASN A 144 -25.63 -32.52 6.09
CA ASN A 144 -24.95 -32.45 4.80
C ASN A 144 -23.76 -31.47 4.86
N ASP A 145 -22.58 -32.01 5.16
CA ASP A 145 -21.37 -31.23 5.39
C ASP A 145 -20.76 -30.63 4.10
N GLU A 146 -21.09 -31.18 2.92
CA GLU A 146 -20.59 -30.68 1.62
C GLU A 146 -21.08 -29.25 1.33
N LEU A 147 -22.22 -28.86 1.91
CA LEU A 147 -22.79 -27.52 1.73
C LEU A 147 -22.22 -26.48 2.70
N LEU A 148 -21.41 -26.88 3.69
CA LEU A 148 -20.91 -25.97 4.74
C LEU A 148 -20.13 -24.76 4.20
N PRO A 149 -19.27 -24.87 3.16
CA PRO A 149 -18.58 -23.71 2.58
C PRO A 149 -19.55 -22.63 2.07
N ASN A 150 -20.77 -23.01 1.72
CA ASN A 150 -21.79 -22.13 1.15
C ASN A 150 -22.73 -21.54 2.21
N LEU A 151 -22.67 -22.03 3.46
CA LEU A 151 -23.62 -21.68 4.54
C LEU A 151 -23.65 -20.17 4.82
N THR A 152 -22.50 -19.46 4.75
CA THR A 152 -22.47 -18.00 4.93
C THR A 152 -23.39 -17.29 3.92
N PHE A 153 -23.33 -17.69 2.65
CA PHE A 153 -24.11 -17.05 1.57
C PHE A 153 -25.59 -17.43 1.65
N VAL A 154 -25.90 -18.64 2.11
CA VAL A 154 -27.29 -19.07 2.38
C VAL A 154 -27.91 -18.22 3.49
N LEU A 155 -27.21 -18.02 4.60
CA LEU A 155 -27.68 -17.20 5.73
C LEU A 155 -27.82 -15.73 5.32
N GLU A 156 -26.84 -15.19 4.60
CA GLU A 156 -26.83 -13.79 4.15
C GLU A 156 -27.96 -13.51 3.13
N ALA A 157 -28.15 -14.37 2.13
CA ALA A 157 -29.25 -14.26 1.18
C ALA A 157 -30.61 -14.43 1.87
N GLY A 158 -30.71 -15.35 2.83
CA GLY A 158 -31.92 -15.55 3.62
C GLY A 158 -32.29 -14.32 4.45
N ALA A 159 -31.31 -13.68 5.08
CA ALA A 159 -31.54 -12.49 5.89
C ALA A 159 -32.07 -11.29 5.09
N ALA A 160 -31.79 -11.23 3.78
CA ALA A 160 -32.38 -10.23 2.89
C ALA A 160 -33.90 -10.41 2.68
N ILE A 161 -34.44 -11.60 2.99
CA ILE A 161 -35.87 -11.92 2.88
C ILE A 161 -36.54 -11.88 4.26
N ASP A 162 -35.91 -12.51 5.26
CA ASP A 162 -36.37 -12.54 6.65
C ASP A 162 -35.18 -12.41 7.60
N MET A 163 -34.78 -11.16 7.85
CA MET A 163 -33.61 -10.83 8.68
C MET A 163 -33.65 -11.52 10.04
N LYS A 164 -34.81 -11.49 10.73
CA LYS A 164 -34.95 -12.05 12.07
C LYS A 164 -34.73 -13.56 12.07
N LYS A 165 -35.37 -14.30 11.15
CA LYS A 165 -35.25 -15.76 11.07
C LYS A 165 -33.81 -16.20 10.82
N TYR A 166 -33.15 -15.62 9.82
CA TYR A 166 -31.82 -16.08 9.42
C TYR A 166 -30.70 -15.56 10.32
N HIS A 167 -30.87 -14.38 10.92
CA HIS A 167 -29.98 -13.92 11.99
C HIS A 167 -30.08 -14.83 13.23
N SER A 168 -31.27 -15.22 13.65
CA SER A 168 -31.46 -16.20 14.74
C SER A 168 -30.85 -17.56 14.39
N ALA A 169 -31.02 -18.05 13.16
CA ALA A 169 -30.40 -19.30 12.71
C ALA A 169 -28.86 -19.22 12.78
N ALA A 170 -28.26 -18.09 12.38
CA ALA A 170 -26.82 -17.88 12.51
C ALA A 170 -26.36 -17.90 13.98
N ILE A 171 -27.12 -17.28 14.90
CA ILE A 171 -26.83 -17.35 16.34
C ILE A 171 -26.88 -18.79 16.86
N GLU A 172 -27.90 -19.56 16.48
CA GLU A 172 -28.02 -20.97 16.89
C GLU A 172 -26.81 -21.81 16.44
N LEU A 173 -26.33 -21.57 15.23
CA LEU A 173 -25.18 -22.25 14.64
C LEU A 173 -23.84 -21.94 15.33
N LEU A 174 -23.74 -20.90 16.16
CA LEU A 174 -22.56 -20.66 17.00
C LEU A 174 -22.31 -21.79 18.02
N ALA A 175 -23.34 -22.57 18.34
CA ALA A 175 -23.27 -23.73 19.22
C ALA A 175 -23.11 -25.07 18.48
N ASP A 176 -23.03 -25.06 17.14
CA ASP A 176 -22.84 -26.27 16.34
C ASP A 176 -21.50 -26.95 16.69
N GLN A 177 -21.44 -28.28 16.62
CA GLN A 177 -20.24 -29.06 16.92
C GLN A 177 -19.19 -28.94 15.82
N ARG A 178 -19.62 -28.68 14.58
CA ARG A 178 -18.75 -28.55 13.40
C ARG A 178 -18.12 -27.16 13.35
N SER A 179 -16.80 -27.09 13.31
CA SER A 179 -16.06 -25.81 13.29
C SER A 179 -16.40 -24.96 12.08
N LEU A 180 -16.51 -25.55 10.88
CA LEU A 180 -16.83 -24.82 9.66
C LEU A 180 -18.25 -24.23 9.69
N ALA A 181 -19.21 -24.88 10.35
CA ALA A 181 -20.56 -24.33 10.55
C ALA A 181 -20.51 -23.07 11.43
N ARG A 182 -19.76 -23.13 12.55
CA ARG A 182 -19.54 -21.98 13.43
C ARG A 182 -18.84 -20.84 12.70
N HIS A 183 -17.76 -21.12 12.00
CA HIS A 183 -17.02 -20.14 11.20
C HIS A 183 -17.92 -19.43 10.18
N SER A 184 -18.74 -20.20 9.47
CA SER A 184 -19.68 -19.67 8.49
C SER A 184 -20.77 -18.81 9.13
N ALA A 185 -21.27 -19.22 10.31
CA ALA A 185 -22.25 -18.49 11.08
C ALA A 185 -21.70 -17.16 11.63
N ILE A 186 -20.47 -17.16 12.16
CA ILE A 186 -19.77 -15.95 12.61
C ILE A 186 -19.59 -14.98 11.44
N THR A 187 -19.11 -15.48 10.30
CA THR A 187 -18.93 -14.67 9.09
C THR A 187 -20.27 -14.11 8.61
N ALA A 188 -21.35 -14.89 8.67
CA ALA A 188 -22.69 -14.43 8.31
C ALA A 188 -23.19 -13.33 9.27
N LEU A 189 -23.04 -13.50 10.59
CA LEU A 189 -23.35 -12.44 11.57
C LEU A 189 -22.53 -11.17 11.33
N GLY A 190 -21.29 -11.35 10.88
CA GLY A 190 -20.42 -10.26 10.44
C GLY A 190 -20.88 -9.58 9.16
N ARG A 191 -21.74 -10.17 8.31
CA ARG A 191 -22.13 -9.64 7.00
C ARG A 191 -23.61 -9.23 6.90
N ILE A 192 -24.48 -9.86 7.68
CA ILE A 192 -25.90 -9.52 7.72
C ILE A 192 -26.02 -8.09 8.25
N ASP A 193 -26.66 -7.23 7.46
CA ASP A 193 -26.93 -5.86 7.86
C ASP A 193 -28.13 -5.83 8.82
N THR A 194 -27.86 -5.62 10.10
CA THR A 194 -28.85 -5.51 11.16
C THR A 194 -29.05 -4.08 11.65
N THR A 195 -28.47 -3.06 11.01
CA THR A 195 -28.51 -1.68 11.54
C THR A 195 -29.92 -1.08 11.56
N SER A 196 -30.87 -1.64 10.81
CA SER A 196 -32.28 -1.23 10.83
C SER A 196 -33.05 -1.75 12.05
N ASP A 197 -32.53 -2.74 12.77
CA ASP A 197 -33.14 -3.31 13.98
C ASP A 197 -32.10 -3.37 15.11
N GLU A 198 -32.09 -2.33 15.94
CA GLU A 198 -31.19 -2.18 17.08
C GLU A 198 -31.19 -3.39 18.02
N THR A 199 -32.36 -4.03 18.21
CA THR A 199 -32.48 -5.17 19.13
C THR A 199 -31.76 -6.39 18.57
N LEU A 200 -31.92 -6.66 17.27
CA LEU A 200 -31.18 -7.74 16.61
C LEU A 200 -29.69 -7.44 16.52
N HIS A 201 -29.31 -6.19 16.22
CA HIS A 201 -27.91 -5.78 16.14
C HIS A 201 -27.18 -5.99 17.47
N VAL A 202 -27.74 -5.49 18.58
CA VAL A 202 -27.17 -5.66 19.92
C VAL A 202 -27.13 -7.14 20.31
N LEU A 203 -28.17 -7.92 20.00
CA LEU A 203 -28.17 -9.36 20.27
C LEU A 203 -27.05 -10.09 19.52
N GLY A 204 -26.84 -9.79 18.23
CA GLY A 204 -25.78 -10.38 17.42
C GLY A 204 -24.40 -10.08 18.01
N LEU A 205 -24.15 -8.82 18.35
CA LEU A 205 -22.90 -8.40 18.96
C LEU A 205 -22.66 -9.06 20.34
N GLN A 206 -23.67 -9.13 21.21
CA GLN A 206 -23.57 -9.82 22.50
C GLN A 206 -23.25 -11.31 22.35
N LYS A 207 -23.81 -11.97 21.33
CA LYS A 207 -23.52 -13.38 21.04
C LYS A 207 -22.11 -13.59 20.50
N LEU A 208 -21.61 -12.69 19.67
CA LEU A 208 -20.21 -12.69 19.22
C LEU A 208 -19.24 -12.44 20.37
N ALA A 209 -19.51 -11.45 21.23
CA ALA A 209 -18.70 -11.16 22.42
C ALA A 209 -18.64 -12.39 23.33
N HIS A 210 -19.79 -12.98 23.68
CA HIS A 210 -19.84 -14.20 24.48
C HIS A 210 -19.11 -15.38 23.84
N PHE A 211 -19.17 -15.48 22.50
CA PHE A 211 -18.45 -16.51 21.76
C PHE A 211 -16.93 -16.36 21.93
N ILE A 212 -16.42 -15.13 21.77
CA ILE A 212 -14.99 -14.81 21.97
C ILE A 212 -14.54 -15.18 23.39
N GLU A 213 -15.32 -14.83 24.41
CA GLU A 213 -14.95 -15.09 25.82
C GLU A 213 -14.90 -16.57 26.20
N LYS A 214 -15.72 -17.41 25.55
CA LYS A 214 -15.89 -18.82 25.95
C LYS A 214 -15.08 -19.79 25.13
N ARG A 215 -14.59 -19.39 23.96
CA ARG A 215 -13.90 -20.29 23.03
C ARG A 215 -12.40 -20.22 23.21
N LYS A 216 -11.74 -21.28 22.74
CA LYS A 216 -10.28 -21.45 22.80
C LYS A 216 -9.63 -21.56 21.42
N SER A 217 -10.41 -21.68 20.35
CA SER A 217 -9.88 -21.77 18.99
C SER A 217 -9.48 -20.37 18.52
N GLU A 218 -8.19 -20.19 18.23
CA GLU A 218 -7.61 -18.92 17.78
C GLU A 218 -8.24 -18.45 16.46
N ASP A 219 -8.42 -19.35 15.50
CA ASP A 219 -9.01 -19.02 14.20
C ASP A 219 -10.48 -18.59 14.32
N GLU A 220 -11.27 -19.27 15.13
CA GLU A 220 -12.68 -18.89 15.36
C GLU A 220 -12.78 -17.56 16.11
N MET A 221 -11.89 -17.30 17.08
CA MET A 221 -11.83 -16.03 17.80
C MET A 221 -11.45 -14.87 16.85
N ALA A 222 -10.47 -15.07 15.97
CA ALA A 222 -10.05 -14.06 15.00
C ALA A 222 -11.18 -13.65 14.05
N VAL A 223 -11.95 -14.63 13.56
CA VAL A 223 -13.10 -14.37 12.67
C VAL A 223 -14.24 -13.70 13.44
N ALA A 224 -14.44 -14.07 14.71
CA ALA A 224 -15.44 -13.45 15.58
C ALA A 224 -15.12 -12.01 15.92
N VAL A 225 -13.85 -11.69 16.21
CA VAL A 225 -13.40 -10.31 16.45
C VAL A 225 -13.60 -9.46 15.21
N ARG A 226 -13.25 -9.98 14.03
CA ARG A 226 -13.55 -9.27 12.77
C ARG A 226 -15.04 -9.01 12.62
N ALA A 227 -15.88 -10.03 12.75
CA ALA A 227 -17.33 -9.86 12.61
C ALA A 227 -17.89 -8.83 13.60
N LEU A 228 -17.37 -8.81 14.83
CA LEU A 228 -17.73 -7.85 15.87
C LEU A 228 -17.29 -6.43 15.49
N LEU A 229 -16.05 -6.25 15.02
CA LEU A 229 -15.52 -4.95 14.59
C LEU A 229 -16.21 -4.42 13.32
N ASP A 230 -16.50 -5.27 12.34
CA ASP A 230 -17.24 -4.91 11.12
C ASP A 230 -18.66 -4.43 11.47
N ASN A 231 -19.31 -5.04 12.46
CA ASN A 231 -20.62 -4.58 12.94
C ASN A 231 -20.50 -3.28 13.75
N PHE A 232 -19.52 -3.18 14.65
CA PHE A 232 -19.26 -1.96 15.42
C PHE A 232 -18.97 -0.75 14.51
N ALA A 233 -18.26 -0.96 13.40
CA ALA A 233 -18.00 0.07 12.39
C ALA A 233 -19.28 0.58 11.69
N ARG A 234 -20.31 -0.25 11.56
CA ARG A 234 -21.61 0.15 10.97
C ARG A 234 -22.51 0.85 11.97
N ALA A 235 -22.54 0.38 13.22
CA ALA A 235 -23.34 0.95 14.28
C ALA A 235 -22.64 0.79 15.64
N GLN A 236 -22.31 1.91 16.28
CA GLN A 236 -21.61 1.97 17.56
C GLN A 236 -22.57 1.75 18.74
N LEU A 237 -23.28 0.62 18.73
CA LEU A 237 -24.33 0.28 19.70
C LEU A 237 -23.82 -0.55 20.90
N ILE A 238 -22.50 -0.75 21.00
CA ILE A 238 -21.84 -1.36 22.15
C ILE A 238 -20.81 -0.38 22.70
N GLU A 239 -20.62 -0.45 24.02
CA GLU A 239 -19.60 0.33 24.71
C GLU A 239 -18.20 0.06 24.16
N GLU A 240 -17.51 1.12 23.81
CA GLU A 240 -16.15 1.09 23.28
C GLU A 240 -15.18 0.29 24.16
N ALA A 241 -15.28 0.45 25.49
CA ALA A 241 -14.44 -0.26 26.45
C ALA A 241 -14.57 -1.79 26.33
N GLU A 242 -15.75 -2.28 25.97
CA GLU A 242 -15.98 -3.71 25.76
C GLU A 242 -15.31 -4.21 24.48
N ILE A 243 -15.36 -3.42 23.40
CA ILE A 243 -14.65 -3.73 22.15
C ILE A 243 -13.14 -3.82 22.39
N ILE A 244 -12.58 -2.83 23.08
CA ILE A 244 -11.15 -2.78 23.43
C ILE A 244 -10.76 -4.00 24.26
N ARG A 245 -11.54 -4.34 25.29
CA ARG A 245 -11.31 -5.52 26.12
C ARG A 245 -11.29 -6.82 25.31
N LEU A 246 -12.18 -6.98 24.33
CA LEU A 246 -12.23 -8.17 23.47
C LEU A 246 -11.04 -8.25 22.51
N ILE A 247 -10.58 -7.11 21.95
CA ILE A 247 -9.33 -7.06 21.17
C ILE A 247 -8.15 -7.49 22.05
N GLU A 248 -8.03 -6.93 23.25
CA GLU A 248 -6.96 -7.27 24.19
C GLU A 248 -7.00 -8.75 24.59
N LEU A 249 -8.19 -9.29 24.88
CA LEU A 249 -8.38 -10.69 25.24
C LEU A 249 -7.90 -11.63 24.13
N THR A 250 -8.27 -11.36 22.88
CA THR A 250 -7.84 -12.18 21.74
C THR A 250 -6.37 -12.01 21.40
N SER A 251 -5.80 -10.83 21.67
CA SER A 251 -4.38 -10.55 21.45
C SER A 251 -3.45 -11.25 22.45
N GLN A 252 -3.96 -11.80 23.56
CA GLN A 252 -3.15 -12.57 24.52
C GLN A 252 -2.57 -13.86 23.92
N ASN A 253 -3.27 -14.48 22.97
CA ASN A 253 -2.83 -15.65 22.22
C ASN A 253 -2.99 -15.37 20.72
N ALA A 254 -2.33 -14.32 20.26
CA ALA A 254 -2.50 -13.82 18.90
C ALA A 254 -1.95 -14.81 17.86
N SER A 255 -2.81 -15.25 16.94
CA SER A 255 -2.40 -16.02 15.76
C SER A 255 -2.08 -15.10 14.58
N PRO A 256 -1.31 -15.55 13.57
CA PRO A 256 -1.13 -14.81 12.33
C PRO A 256 -2.47 -14.49 11.64
N HIS A 257 -3.47 -15.37 11.77
CA HIS A 257 -4.81 -15.13 11.26
C HIS A 257 -5.48 -13.95 11.97
N LEU A 258 -5.37 -13.83 13.30
CA LEU A 258 -5.87 -12.68 14.04
C LEU A 258 -5.27 -11.37 13.54
N HIS A 259 -3.94 -11.30 13.41
CA HIS A 259 -3.27 -10.09 12.91
C HIS A 259 -3.73 -9.71 11.50
N HIS A 260 -3.87 -10.71 10.61
CA HIS A 260 -4.42 -10.50 9.28
C HIS A 260 -5.84 -9.90 9.34
N GLN A 261 -6.74 -10.48 10.14
CA GLN A 261 -8.11 -9.99 10.28
C GLN A 261 -8.16 -8.57 10.87
N LEU A 262 -7.34 -8.28 11.89
CA LEU A 262 -7.26 -6.95 12.51
C LEU A 262 -6.75 -5.89 11.53
N ALA A 263 -5.70 -6.20 10.76
CA ALA A 263 -5.14 -5.29 9.76
C ALA A 263 -6.14 -5.02 8.62
N MET A 264 -6.75 -6.08 8.07
CA MET A 264 -7.81 -5.95 7.07
C MET A 264 -8.97 -5.09 7.57
N THR A 265 -9.42 -5.32 8.80
CA THR A 265 -10.56 -4.60 9.38
C THR A 265 -10.23 -3.13 9.60
N LEU A 266 -9.02 -2.83 10.10
CA LEU A 266 -8.55 -1.45 10.23
C LEU A 266 -8.47 -0.77 8.87
N HIS A 267 -7.90 -1.42 7.85
CA HIS A 267 -7.83 -0.86 6.50
C HIS A 267 -9.22 -0.46 5.97
N HIS A 268 -10.20 -1.37 6.04
CA HIS A 268 -11.55 -1.11 5.51
C HIS A 268 -12.37 -0.11 6.32
N ASN A 269 -12.23 -0.10 7.65
CA ASN A 269 -13.13 0.61 8.55
C ASN A 269 -12.48 1.76 9.34
N HIS A 270 -11.23 2.16 9.05
CA HIS A 270 -10.52 3.20 9.81
C HIS A 270 -11.28 4.54 9.92
N THR A 271 -12.10 4.90 8.93
CA THR A 271 -12.90 6.14 9.00
C THR A 271 -14.06 6.06 10.00
N SER A 272 -14.52 4.85 10.31
CA SER A 272 -15.65 4.59 11.19
C SER A 272 -15.23 4.32 12.64
N PHE A 273 -13.99 3.90 12.85
CA PHE A 273 -13.46 3.68 14.20
C PHE A 273 -13.05 4.98 14.86
N ASN A 274 -13.37 5.09 16.15
CA ASN A 274 -12.83 6.13 17.00
C ASN A 274 -11.38 5.81 17.40
N THR A 275 -10.71 6.81 17.96
CA THR A 275 -9.27 6.77 18.24
C THR A 275 -8.86 5.65 19.18
N PRO A 276 -9.52 5.39 20.32
CA PRO A 276 -9.03 4.35 21.22
C PRO A 276 -9.22 2.92 20.67
N VAL A 277 -10.26 2.67 19.87
CA VAL A 277 -10.38 1.40 19.12
C VAL A 277 -9.27 1.26 18.09
N LYS A 278 -8.96 2.31 17.30
CA LYS A 278 -7.82 2.28 16.38
C LYS A 278 -6.52 1.97 17.12
N LEU A 279 -6.27 2.64 18.24
CA LEU A 279 -5.06 2.43 19.04
C LEU A 279 -4.98 0.99 19.57
N SER A 280 -6.07 0.42 20.07
CA SER A 280 -6.12 -0.98 20.53
C SER A 280 -5.76 -1.95 19.40
N ILE A 281 -6.31 -1.76 18.20
CA ILE A 281 -5.99 -2.58 17.03
C ILE A 281 -4.51 -2.41 16.63
N ILE A 282 -4.02 -1.17 16.52
CA ILE A 282 -2.64 -0.88 16.13
C ILE A 282 -1.65 -1.54 17.11
N LEU A 283 -1.89 -1.39 18.42
CA LEU A 283 -1.03 -1.99 19.45
C LEU A 283 -1.01 -3.52 19.38
N ALA A 284 -2.16 -4.16 19.11
CA ALA A 284 -2.25 -5.60 18.89
C ALA A 284 -1.43 -6.03 17.66
N LEU A 285 -1.50 -5.27 16.56
CA LEU A 285 -0.71 -5.55 15.35
C LEU A 285 0.80 -5.48 15.60
N GLY A 286 1.27 -4.72 16.59
CA GLY A 286 2.67 -4.67 16.97
C GLY A 286 3.27 -6.00 17.47
N ALA A 287 2.46 -7.03 17.71
CA ALA A 287 2.90 -8.39 18.02
C ALA A 287 2.97 -9.33 16.80
N ALA A 288 2.66 -8.83 15.60
CA ALA A 288 2.71 -9.63 14.38
C ALA A 288 4.14 -10.06 14.02
N ASP A 289 4.27 -11.29 13.50
CA ASP A 289 5.53 -11.83 12.99
C ASP A 289 5.86 -11.22 11.61
N PRO A 290 6.98 -10.48 11.46
CA PRO A 290 7.38 -9.90 10.18
C PRO A 290 7.77 -10.90 9.08
N SER A 291 7.95 -12.17 9.43
CA SER A 291 8.17 -13.25 8.46
C SER A 291 6.90 -13.54 7.62
N MET A 292 5.71 -13.25 8.18
CA MET A 292 4.41 -13.51 7.56
C MET A 292 4.05 -12.40 6.55
N LYS A 293 4.56 -12.50 5.33
CA LYS A 293 4.43 -11.45 4.30
C LYS A 293 2.99 -11.06 3.96
N GLY A 294 2.04 -12.01 4.01
CA GLY A 294 0.62 -11.70 3.84
C GLY A 294 0.09 -10.75 4.93
N VAL A 295 0.46 -10.99 6.19
CA VAL A 295 0.08 -10.12 7.32
C VAL A 295 0.72 -8.75 7.20
N ILE A 296 2.02 -8.69 6.87
CA ILE A 296 2.74 -7.42 6.69
C ILE A 296 2.14 -6.59 5.56
N LYS A 297 1.71 -7.22 4.46
CA LYS A 297 1.03 -6.53 3.36
C LYS A 297 -0.30 -5.91 3.79
N GLU A 298 -1.10 -6.61 4.60
CA GLU A 298 -2.33 -6.03 5.16
C GLU A 298 -2.03 -4.90 6.15
N ILE A 299 -0.97 -5.02 6.95
CA ILE A 299 -0.51 -3.94 7.84
C ILE A 299 -0.08 -2.71 7.03
N ASP A 300 0.61 -2.90 5.91
CA ASP A 300 0.97 -1.81 4.99
C ASP A 300 -0.27 -1.04 4.53
N TYR A 301 -1.30 -1.75 4.06
CA TYR A 301 -2.57 -1.14 3.66
C TYR A 301 -3.29 -0.44 4.81
N ALA A 302 -3.30 -1.04 6.01
CA ALA A 302 -3.93 -0.48 7.19
C ALA A 302 -3.25 0.83 7.63
N PHE A 303 -1.94 0.79 7.86
CA PHE A 303 -1.17 1.94 8.32
C PHE A 303 -1.12 3.06 7.27
N SER A 304 -1.04 2.70 5.98
CA SER A 304 -1.14 3.67 4.90
C SER A 304 -2.47 4.41 4.95
N GLY A 305 -3.59 3.71 5.17
CA GLY A 305 -4.93 4.32 5.21
C GLY A 305 -5.22 5.16 6.45
N CYS A 306 -4.74 4.73 7.63
CA CYS A 306 -5.23 5.27 8.91
C CYS A 306 -4.27 6.23 9.63
N ILE A 307 -3.02 6.41 9.18
CA ILE A 307 -2.05 7.22 9.94
C ILE A 307 -2.47 8.69 10.06
N ASP A 308 -2.53 9.19 11.30
CA ASP A 308 -2.86 10.58 11.66
C ASP A 308 -2.08 11.03 12.91
N SER A 309 -2.29 12.28 13.36
CA SER A 309 -1.61 12.84 14.54
C SER A 309 -1.94 12.11 15.85
N GLU A 310 -3.11 11.49 15.96
CA GLU A 310 -3.59 10.84 17.18
C GLU A 310 -3.03 9.42 17.34
N ASN A 311 -2.75 8.75 16.22
CA ASN A 311 -2.29 7.34 16.23
C ASN A 311 -0.85 7.11 15.76
N ARG A 312 -0.17 8.12 15.18
CA ARG A 312 1.21 8.00 14.68
C ARG A 312 2.22 7.46 15.70
N THR A 313 2.05 7.76 16.99
CA THR A 313 2.92 7.22 18.06
C THR A 313 2.78 5.72 18.21
N ALA A 314 1.55 5.19 18.21
CA ALA A 314 1.31 3.75 18.30
C ALA A 314 1.84 3.04 17.05
N ILE A 315 1.66 3.63 15.86
CA ILE A 315 2.21 3.09 14.62
C ILE A 315 3.74 3.07 14.68
N ALA A 316 4.39 4.16 15.11
CA ALA A 316 5.85 4.23 15.25
C ALA A 316 6.39 3.16 16.22
N MET A 317 5.70 2.91 17.33
CA MET A 317 6.05 1.84 18.27
C MET A 317 5.95 0.45 17.62
N CYS A 318 4.91 0.20 16.82
CA CYS A 318 4.75 -1.08 16.11
C CYS A 318 5.85 -1.27 15.07
N LEU A 319 6.13 -0.24 14.27
CA LEU A 319 7.23 -0.24 13.30
C LEU A 319 8.55 -0.51 14.01
N GLN A 320 8.82 0.14 15.14
CA GLN A 320 10.03 -0.12 15.92
C GLN A 320 10.12 -1.59 16.34
N LYS A 321 9.04 -2.22 16.81
CA LYS A 321 9.05 -3.66 17.13
C LYS A 321 9.39 -4.51 15.92
N PHE A 322 8.84 -4.22 14.74
CA PHE A 322 9.13 -4.95 13.51
C PHE A 322 10.58 -4.77 13.04
N LEU A 323 11.09 -3.54 13.10
CA LEU A 323 12.47 -3.22 12.72
C LEU A 323 13.50 -3.88 13.65
N ASN A 324 13.17 -4.06 14.93
CA ASN A 324 14.03 -4.68 15.93
C ASN A 324 13.75 -6.19 16.13
N HIS A 325 12.94 -6.82 15.27
CA HIS A 325 12.65 -8.23 15.41
C HIS A 325 13.95 -9.06 15.28
N PRO A 326 14.26 -9.96 16.23
CA PRO A 326 15.61 -10.53 16.38
C PRO A 326 16.00 -11.48 15.26
N GLU A 327 15.05 -12.24 14.72
CA GLU A 327 15.32 -13.27 13.69
C GLU A 327 15.04 -12.75 12.28
N THR A 328 13.94 -12.00 12.15
CA THR A 328 13.42 -11.50 10.88
C THR A 328 13.09 -10.01 10.97
N PRO A 329 14.10 -9.12 11.06
CA PRO A 329 13.86 -7.68 11.08
C PRO A 329 13.18 -7.26 9.77
N LEU A 330 12.09 -6.52 9.89
CA LEU A 330 11.36 -5.98 8.74
C LEU A 330 12.24 -4.96 8.03
N GLN A 331 12.30 -5.01 6.70
CA GLN A 331 12.83 -3.88 5.94
C GLN A 331 11.70 -2.89 5.66
N LEU A 332 11.91 -1.61 5.97
CA LEU A 332 10.86 -0.59 5.77
C LEU A 332 10.41 -0.48 4.30
N SER A 333 11.24 -0.91 3.34
CA SER A 333 10.88 -0.99 1.93
C SER A 333 9.78 -2.02 1.62
N GLU A 334 9.48 -2.92 2.54
CA GLU A 334 8.37 -3.87 2.42
C GLU A 334 7.00 -3.23 2.72
N LEU A 335 6.99 -2.02 3.29
CA LEU A 335 5.80 -1.21 3.56
C LEU A 335 5.68 -0.06 2.54
N GLU A 336 5.67 -0.40 1.25
CA GLU A 336 5.70 0.59 0.16
C GLU A 336 4.51 1.54 0.19
N GLY A 337 3.30 1.02 0.46
CA GLY A 337 2.07 1.81 0.51
C GLY A 337 2.08 2.83 1.64
N PHE A 338 2.59 2.44 2.81
CA PHE A 338 2.77 3.30 3.98
C PHE A 338 3.78 4.40 3.68
N VAL A 339 4.99 4.04 3.22
CA VAL A 339 6.04 5.02 2.92
C VAL A 339 5.60 6.01 1.84
N HIS A 340 4.94 5.51 0.78
CA HIS A 340 4.42 6.36 -0.28
C HIS A 340 3.39 7.36 0.24
N ASN A 341 2.43 6.91 1.07
CA ASN A 341 1.38 7.79 1.56
C ASN A 341 1.91 8.82 2.57
N LEU A 342 2.85 8.40 3.43
CA LEU A 342 3.54 9.28 4.37
C LEU A 342 4.26 10.42 3.63
N ALA A 343 5.00 10.08 2.57
CA ALA A 343 5.75 11.05 1.79
C ALA A 343 4.87 12.02 0.98
N LYS A 344 3.70 11.56 0.50
CA LYS A 344 2.86 12.33 -0.44
C LYS A 344 1.74 13.12 0.22
N LYS A 345 1.11 12.57 1.26
CA LYS A 345 -0.12 13.14 1.84
C LYS A 345 0.04 13.68 3.26
N ASN A 346 1.04 13.19 4.01
CA ASN A 346 1.16 13.46 5.43
C ASN A 346 2.56 14.01 5.78
N SER A 347 2.95 15.14 5.18
CA SER A 347 4.26 15.78 5.39
C SER A 347 4.58 16.06 6.86
N ASP A 348 3.56 16.43 7.64
CA ASP A 348 3.74 16.77 9.05
C ASP A 348 4.04 15.51 9.87
N THR A 349 3.29 14.43 9.64
CA THR A 349 3.52 13.14 10.28
C THR A 349 4.83 12.51 9.82
N PHE A 350 5.22 12.72 8.56
CA PHE A 350 6.53 12.33 8.03
C PHE A 350 7.66 13.01 8.81
N GLY A 351 7.60 14.33 8.95
CA GLY A 351 8.59 15.10 9.70
C GLY A 351 8.63 14.75 11.17
N TRP A 352 7.46 14.57 11.78
CA TRP A 352 7.34 14.07 13.14
C TRP A 352 8.02 12.71 13.31
N LEU A 353 7.79 11.75 12.40
CA LEU A 353 8.39 10.41 12.48
C LEU A 353 9.91 10.47 12.35
N VAL A 354 10.42 11.31 11.45
CA VAL A 354 11.87 11.53 11.28
C VAL A 354 12.49 12.06 12.58
N VAL A 355 11.92 13.12 13.16
CA VAL A 355 12.41 13.70 14.43
C VAL A 355 12.28 12.68 15.57
N HIS A 356 11.15 11.96 15.63
CA HIS A 356 10.92 10.91 16.62
C HIS A 356 11.98 9.81 16.56
N TRP A 357 12.33 9.31 15.38
CA TRP A 357 13.36 8.28 15.21
C TRP A 357 14.78 8.79 15.43
N LEU A 358 15.10 10.02 15.01
CA LEU A 358 16.40 10.64 15.30
C LEU A 358 16.60 10.82 16.81
N ARG A 359 15.56 11.31 17.51
CA ARG A 359 15.55 11.41 18.98
C ARG A 359 15.64 10.05 19.65
N SER A 360 14.89 9.05 19.17
CA SER A 360 14.86 7.72 19.76
C SER A 360 16.25 7.09 19.76
N GLY A 361 16.67 6.47 20.86
CA GLY A 361 17.94 5.71 20.93
C GLY A 361 17.96 4.42 20.11
N ASN A 362 16.94 4.18 19.28
CA ASN A 362 16.78 2.93 18.56
C ASN A 362 17.54 2.95 17.22
N HIS A 363 18.61 2.16 17.14
CA HIS A 363 19.45 2.07 15.95
C HIS A 363 18.69 1.57 14.71
N ALA A 364 17.81 0.57 14.84
CA ALA A 364 17.07 0.02 13.70
C ALA A 364 16.11 1.04 13.06
N SER A 365 15.41 1.84 13.87
CA SER A 365 14.58 2.94 13.38
C SER A 365 15.39 3.97 12.59
N ARG A 366 16.57 4.34 13.07
CA ARG A 366 17.43 5.31 12.38
C ARG A 366 18.01 4.75 11.07
N LEU A 367 18.43 3.49 11.05
CA LEU A 367 18.86 2.81 9.82
C LEU A 367 17.74 2.71 8.76
N ALA A 368 16.48 2.77 9.17
CA ALA A 368 15.35 2.77 8.26
C ALA A 368 15.07 4.14 7.62
N LEU A 369 15.57 5.25 8.20
CA LEU A 369 15.34 6.62 7.73
C LEU A 369 15.69 6.82 6.24
N PRO A 370 16.84 6.36 5.70
CA PRO A 370 17.14 6.49 4.26
C PRO A 370 16.04 5.96 3.33
N THR A 371 15.30 4.93 3.75
CA THR A 371 14.20 4.35 2.97
C THR A 371 13.00 5.30 2.86
N LEU A 372 12.71 6.06 3.92
CA LEU A 372 11.66 7.10 3.91
C LEU A 372 11.95 8.19 2.86
N PHE A 373 13.22 8.50 2.63
CA PHE A 373 13.62 9.57 1.70
C PHE A 373 13.68 9.15 0.23
N ARG A 374 13.54 7.85 -0.10
CA ARG A 374 13.64 7.37 -1.50
C ARG A 374 12.61 8.00 -2.44
N HIS A 375 11.44 8.36 -1.93
CA HIS A 375 10.35 8.93 -2.71
C HIS A 375 10.49 10.43 -2.98
N PHE A 376 11.43 11.10 -2.29
CA PHE A 376 11.73 12.51 -2.49
C PHE A 376 12.86 12.65 -3.50
N THR A 377 12.47 12.77 -4.77
CA THR A 377 13.37 13.05 -5.89
C THR A 377 13.49 14.54 -6.19
N LYS A 378 12.65 15.39 -5.57
CA LYS A 378 12.83 16.84 -5.63
C LYS A 378 14.02 17.22 -4.76
N GLU A 379 15.03 17.81 -5.38
CA GLU A 379 16.25 18.27 -4.71
C GLU A 379 15.98 19.34 -3.65
N GLU A 380 14.84 20.05 -3.75
CA GLU A 380 14.45 21.17 -2.88
C GLU A 380 13.39 20.78 -1.82
N PHE A 381 13.21 19.50 -1.48
CA PHE A 381 12.22 19.16 -0.45
C PHE A 381 12.70 19.61 0.94
N GLU A 382 12.07 20.66 1.45
CA GLU A 382 12.22 21.14 2.82
C GLU A 382 11.35 20.34 3.77
N LEU A 383 11.95 19.92 4.89
CA LEU A 383 11.26 19.27 5.99
C LEU A 383 11.05 20.28 7.13
N ASN A 384 9.91 20.95 7.11
CA ASN A 384 9.49 21.88 8.16
C ASN A 384 8.65 21.14 9.20
N VAL A 385 9.18 20.99 10.41
CA VAL A 385 8.54 20.21 11.49
C VAL A 385 8.26 21.12 12.68
N SER A 386 7.04 21.09 13.20
CA SER A 386 6.76 21.66 14.53
C SER A 386 7.37 20.75 15.60
N LEU A 387 8.09 21.36 16.53
CA LEU A 387 8.71 20.66 17.66
C LEU A 387 7.89 20.79 18.94
N ASP A 388 6.69 21.38 18.89
CA ASP A 388 5.88 21.72 20.07
C ASP A 388 5.50 20.47 20.89
N GLU A 389 5.40 19.32 20.24
CA GLU A 389 5.10 18.02 20.89
C GLU A 389 6.31 17.33 21.51
N PHE A 390 7.51 17.84 21.24
CA PHE A 390 8.74 17.30 21.79
C PHE A 390 9.22 18.20 22.92
N ASP A 391 9.26 17.66 24.14
CA ASP A 391 9.94 18.31 25.25
C ASP A 391 11.45 18.11 25.11
N PHE A 392 12.07 18.96 24.28
CA PHE A 392 13.51 18.95 24.02
C PHE A 392 14.25 19.92 24.96
N SER A 393 15.30 19.42 25.60
CA SER A 393 16.35 20.27 26.14
C SER A 393 17.26 20.82 25.03
N ASP A 394 17.94 21.94 25.31
CA ASP A 394 18.89 22.53 24.35
C ASP A 394 20.06 21.57 24.02
N THR A 395 20.48 20.74 24.97
CA THR A 395 21.49 19.69 24.75
C THR A 395 20.98 18.57 23.86
N GLU A 396 19.71 18.14 24.03
CA GLU A 396 19.08 17.19 23.11
C GLU A 396 18.95 17.78 21.70
N LEU A 397 18.65 19.07 21.53
CA LEU A 397 18.57 19.70 20.21
C LEU A 397 19.91 19.68 19.48
N VAL A 398 21.02 19.91 20.18
CA VAL A 398 22.38 19.78 19.62
C VAL A 398 22.66 18.32 19.23
N PHE A 399 22.31 17.38 20.10
CA PHE A 399 22.47 15.94 19.81
C PHE A 399 21.67 15.50 18.57
N VAL A 400 20.38 15.84 18.50
CA VAL A 400 19.52 15.50 17.35
C VAL A 400 20.00 16.21 16.09
N SER A 401 20.58 17.42 16.20
CA SER A 401 21.20 18.13 15.08
C SER A 401 22.37 17.34 14.48
N ARG A 402 23.27 16.80 15.31
CA ARG A 402 24.36 15.93 14.86
C ARG A 402 23.80 14.65 14.23
N LYS A 403 22.81 14.01 14.86
CA LYS A 403 22.12 12.84 14.29
C LYS A 403 21.51 13.11 12.92
N THR A 404 20.86 14.25 12.75
CA THR A 404 20.34 14.68 11.44
C THR A 404 21.45 14.63 10.40
N LEU A 405 22.61 15.22 10.66
CA LEU A 405 23.73 15.15 9.72
C LEU A 405 24.25 13.71 9.51
N GLY A 406 24.31 12.88 10.55
CA GLY A 406 24.68 11.47 10.42
C GLY A 406 23.82 10.68 9.42
N TYR A 407 22.52 10.97 9.31
CA TYR A 407 21.61 10.21 8.43
C TYR A 407 21.17 10.96 7.16
N LEU A 408 21.25 12.30 7.16
CA LEU A 408 20.69 13.17 6.12
C LEU A 408 21.73 14.04 5.41
N LEU A 409 23.03 13.86 5.64
CA LEU A 409 24.06 14.71 4.99
C LEU A 409 23.92 14.74 3.47
N VAL A 410 23.60 13.61 2.84
CA VAL A 410 23.39 13.49 1.38
C VAL A 410 22.04 14.04 0.89
N LYS A 411 21.23 14.60 1.79
CA LYS A 411 19.96 15.30 1.54
C LYS A 411 20.05 16.72 2.13
N PRO A 412 20.90 17.58 1.55
CA PRO A 412 21.31 18.85 2.17
C PRO A 412 20.15 19.80 2.47
N ALA A 413 19.13 19.87 1.60
CA ALA A 413 17.96 20.71 1.83
C ALA A 413 17.17 20.29 3.08
N MET A 414 16.90 18.98 3.25
CA MET A 414 16.21 18.42 4.41
C MET A 414 17.03 18.58 5.69
N ALA A 415 18.34 18.35 5.62
CA ALA A 415 19.23 18.53 6.76
C ALA A 415 19.25 20.00 7.21
N ALA A 416 19.38 20.94 6.27
CA ALA A 416 19.35 22.37 6.56
C ALA A 416 18.02 22.79 7.20
N SER A 417 16.88 22.38 6.63
CA SER A 417 15.57 22.76 7.14
C SER A 417 15.34 22.23 8.57
N LEU A 418 15.73 20.99 8.88
CA LEU A 418 15.65 20.44 10.22
C LEU A 418 16.56 21.16 11.22
N LEU A 419 17.82 21.43 10.85
CA LEU A 419 18.74 22.20 11.70
C LEU A 419 18.22 23.61 11.99
N ILE A 420 17.61 24.26 11.00
CA ILE A 420 16.94 25.56 11.17
C ILE A 420 15.76 25.44 12.13
N SER A 421 14.93 24.40 12.00
CA SER A 421 13.84 24.11 12.96
C SER A 421 14.37 23.91 14.38
N PHE A 422 15.47 23.18 14.58
CA PHE A 422 16.08 23.01 15.90
C PHE A 422 16.64 24.32 16.45
N LEU A 423 17.35 25.10 15.62
CA LEU A 423 17.90 26.41 15.99
C LEU A 423 16.81 27.40 16.40
N ARG A 424 15.65 27.36 15.74
CA ARG A 424 14.45 28.11 16.09
C ARG A 424 13.77 27.64 17.37
N ASN A 425 14.19 26.56 18.00
CA ASN A 425 13.63 26.07 19.25
C ASN A 425 14.62 26.14 20.42
N VAL A 426 15.92 26.27 20.17
CA VAL A 426 16.94 26.48 21.23
C VAL A 426 16.73 27.77 22.02
N ASN A 427 16.99 27.73 23.33
CA ASN A 427 16.95 28.89 24.22
C ASN A 427 18.36 29.42 24.57
N GLU A 428 19.32 28.53 24.79
CA GLU A 428 20.69 28.85 25.18
C GLU A 428 21.55 29.30 23.99
N LYS A 429 22.33 30.36 24.21
CA LYS A 429 23.18 30.94 23.16
C LYS A 429 24.29 30.00 22.69
N ASN A 430 24.80 29.13 23.57
CA ASN A 430 25.89 28.21 23.26
C ASN A 430 25.37 27.09 22.34
N ALA A 431 24.27 26.43 22.71
CA ALA A 431 23.61 25.44 21.87
C ALA A 431 23.22 26.00 20.50
N ALA A 432 22.70 27.23 20.44
CA ALA A 432 22.36 27.88 19.18
C ALA A 432 23.59 28.11 18.28
N LYS A 433 24.73 28.43 18.90
CA LYS A 433 26.00 28.58 18.19
C LYS A 433 26.50 27.24 17.65
N GLU A 434 26.42 26.17 18.44
CA GLU A 434 26.81 24.83 18.00
C GLU A 434 25.98 24.33 16.80
N ILE A 435 24.65 24.51 16.83
CA ILE A 435 23.79 24.14 15.70
C ILE A 435 24.11 24.99 14.46
N ALA A 436 24.39 26.29 14.64
CA ALA A 436 24.79 27.15 13.53
C ALA A 436 26.16 26.76 12.95
N GLU A 437 27.11 26.32 13.77
CA GLU A 437 28.39 25.78 13.31
C GLU A 437 28.20 24.52 12.46
N LEU A 438 27.27 23.63 12.82
CA LEU A 438 26.91 22.43 12.03
C LEU A 438 26.31 22.76 10.65
N LEU A 439 25.57 23.87 10.53
CA LEU A 439 25.10 24.38 9.23
C LEU A 439 26.27 24.78 8.33
N VAL A 440 27.35 25.31 8.90
CA VAL A 440 28.55 25.70 8.14
C VAL A 440 29.38 24.47 7.79
N ASP A 441 29.84 23.75 8.81
CA ASP A 441 30.70 22.57 8.70
C ASP A 441 30.08 21.41 9.51
N PRO A 442 29.65 20.32 8.86
CA PRO A 442 29.98 19.91 7.48
C PRO A 442 29.05 20.42 6.38
N LEU A 443 27.87 20.96 6.69
CA LEU A 443 26.78 20.99 5.71
C LEU A 443 27.03 21.91 4.51
N MET A 444 27.12 23.23 4.70
CA MET A 444 27.34 24.18 3.58
C MET A 444 28.72 24.03 2.93
N ILE A 445 29.76 23.62 3.69
CA ILE A 445 31.07 23.33 3.10
C ILE A 445 30.98 22.17 2.08
N ASN A 446 30.23 21.11 2.40
CA ASN A 446 30.04 19.99 1.49
C ASN A 446 29.03 20.30 0.38
N PHE A 447 28.00 21.08 0.67
CA PHE A 447 26.88 21.41 -0.23
C PHE A 447 26.69 22.95 -0.33
N PRO A 448 27.64 23.66 -0.98
CA PRO A 448 27.61 25.12 -1.11
C PRO A 448 26.42 25.69 -1.88
N GLY A 449 25.70 24.86 -2.65
CA GLY A 449 24.49 25.23 -3.38
C GLY A 449 23.25 25.06 -2.52
N GLN A 450 22.70 23.83 -2.50
CA GLN A 450 21.36 23.58 -1.98
C GLN A 450 21.22 23.97 -0.49
N ALA A 451 22.18 23.59 0.36
CA ALA A 451 22.10 23.92 1.79
C ALA A 451 22.19 25.43 2.03
N ARG A 452 23.09 26.12 1.32
CA ARG A 452 23.27 27.57 1.45
C ARG A 452 21.99 28.33 1.07
N ASP A 453 21.34 27.93 -0.01
CA ASP A 453 20.13 28.59 -0.50
C ASP A 453 18.98 28.50 0.52
N ILE A 454 18.81 27.35 1.17
CA ILE A 454 17.84 27.18 2.27
C ILE A 454 18.17 28.08 3.47
N VAL A 455 19.44 28.15 3.87
CA VAL A 455 19.89 29.01 4.97
C VAL A 455 19.69 30.50 4.64
N ASP A 456 20.01 30.93 3.42
CA ASP A 456 19.81 32.31 2.94
C ASP A 456 18.34 32.70 2.94
N GLN A 457 17.45 31.79 2.49
CA GLN A 457 16.01 32.02 2.55
C GLN A 457 15.52 32.14 3.99
N ALA A 458 15.94 31.25 4.88
CA ALA A 458 15.54 31.28 6.29
C ALA A 458 16.07 32.51 7.04
N ALA A 459 17.25 33.04 6.69
CA ALA A 459 17.84 34.23 7.29
C ALA A 459 17.08 35.53 6.97
N LYS A 460 16.17 35.52 6.00
CA LYS A 460 15.30 36.66 5.66
C LYS A 460 14.12 36.79 6.63
N THR A 461 13.79 35.73 7.35
CA THR A 461 12.74 35.73 8.36
C THR A 461 13.25 36.36 9.65
N GLU A 462 12.52 37.33 10.19
CA GLU A 462 12.83 37.95 11.48
C GLU A 462 12.40 37.05 12.64
N ASP A 463 13.33 36.24 13.14
CA ASP A 463 13.14 35.35 14.28
C ASP A 463 14.42 35.27 15.16
N LYS A 464 14.37 34.47 16.24
CA LYS A 464 15.53 34.30 17.15
C LYS A 464 16.74 33.62 16.48
N ALA A 465 16.54 32.87 15.40
CA ALA A 465 17.57 32.18 14.65
C ALA A 465 18.28 33.10 13.64
N GLN A 466 17.62 34.17 13.17
CA GLN A 466 18.10 35.08 12.13
C GLN A 466 19.58 35.47 12.29
N LYS A 467 19.97 35.98 13.47
CA LYS A 467 21.35 36.43 13.74
C LYS A 467 22.38 35.30 13.61
N TYR A 468 22.01 34.07 13.95
CA TYR A 468 22.88 32.90 13.87
C TYR A 468 22.98 32.40 12.43
N LEU A 469 21.88 32.44 11.67
CA LEU A 469 21.86 32.11 10.25
C LEU A 469 22.71 33.11 9.43
N GLN A 470 22.59 34.41 9.71
CA GLN A 470 23.43 35.44 9.09
C GLN A 470 24.91 35.23 9.40
N ALA A 471 25.25 34.96 10.67
CA ALA A 471 26.63 34.65 11.06
C ALA A 471 27.17 33.38 10.37
N ALA A 472 26.33 32.35 10.18
CA ALA A 472 26.69 31.13 9.46
C ALA A 472 26.95 31.41 7.97
N LEU A 473 26.14 32.25 7.31
CA LEU A 473 26.35 32.67 5.92
C LEU A 473 27.64 33.47 5.77
N GLU A 474 27.91 34.43 6.66
CA GLU A 474 29.16 35.19 6.69
C GLU A 474 30.38 34.28 6.87
N ALA A 475 30.29 33.30 7.77
CA ALA A 475 31.36 32.32 8.00
C ALA A 475 31.62 31.46 6.74
N HIS A 476 30.56 31.03 6.06
CA HIS A 476 30.67 30.28 4.81
C HIS A 476 31.25 31.13 3.67
N GLU A 477 30.83 32.38 3.52
CA GLU A 477 31.39 33.31 2.53
C GLU A 477 32.87 33.57 2.76
N LYS A 478 33.27 33.81 4.01
CA LYS A 478 34.68 33.95 4.39
C LYS A 478 35.50 32.70 4.04
N TYR A 479 34.93 31.51 4.19
CA TYR A 479 35.56 30.26 3.76
C TYR A 479 35.77 30.21 2.24
N LEU A 480 34.75 30.54 1.45
CA LEU A 480 34.84 30.58 -0.02
C LEU A 480 35.81 31.67 -0.52
N GLU A 481 35.83 32.85 0.11
CA GLU A 481 36.80 33.91 -0.15
C GLU A 481 38.22 33.45 0.17
N GLY A 482 38.41 32.76 1.30
CA GLY A 482 39.67 32.12 1.67
C GLY A 482 40.17 31.16 0.59
N LEU A 483 39.30 30.30 0.06
CA LEU A 483 39.64 29.37 -1.03
C LEU A 483 39.99 30.09 -2.34
N SER A 484 39.22 31.13 -2.70
CA SER A 484 39.43 31.86 -3.97
C SER A 484 40.66 32.77 -3.95
N SER A 485 41.06 33.26 -2.78
CA SER A 485 42.25 34.11 -2.58
C SER A 485 43.56 33.33 -2.52
N MET A 486 43.53 31.99 -2.45
CA MET A 486 44.74 31.18 -2.45
C MET A 486 45.54 31.32 -3.75
N PRO A 487 46.87 31.53 -3.68
CA PRO A 487 47.71 31.59 -4.87
C PRO A 487 47.66 30.24 -5.61
N LYS A 488 47.49 30.29 -6.94
CA LYS A 488 47.49 29.09 -7.80
C LYS A 488 48.91 28.56 -7.96
N ILE A 489 49.36 27.74 -7.01
CA ILE A 489 50.65 27.04 -7.03
C ILE A 489 50.54 25.89 -8.04
N ARG A 490 51.22 25.99 -9.19
CA ARG A 490 51.10 25.01 -10.28
C ARG A 490 51.66 23.64 -9.90
N GLU A 491 52.60 23.60 -8.97
CA GLU A 491 53.29 22.41 -8.46
C GLU A 491 52.35 21.50 -7.65
N LEU A 492 51.30 22.06 -7.05
CA LEU A 492 50.29 21.31 -6.30
C LEU A 492 49.17 20.78 -7.19
N TRP A 493 49.18 21.09 -8.50
CA TRP A 493 48.14 20.61 -9.39
C TRP A 493 48.31 19.12 -9.67
N PRO A 494 47.22 18.33 -9.66
CA PRO A 494 47.28 16.97 -10.14
C PRO A 494 47.73 16.96 -11.61
N SER A 495 48.59 15.99 -11.96
CA SER A 495 49.04 15.81 -13.34
C SER A 495 47.87 15.66 -14.30
N SER A 496 48.07 15.98 -15.59
CA SER A 496 47.04 15.81 -16.62
C SER A 496 46.47 14.39 -16.63
N THR A 497 47.34 13.38 -16.48
CA THR A 497 46.94 11.97 -16.36
C THR A 497 46.04 11.72 -15.16
N LYS A 498 46.39 12.23 -13.97
CA LYS A 498 45.55 12.06 -12.76
C LYS A 498 44.18 12.73 -12.93
N ARG A 499 44.12 13.92 -13.53
CA ARG A 499 42.86 14.61 -13.84
C ARG A 499 42.01 13.83 -14.84
N GLN A 500 42.62 13.26 -15.88
CA GLN A 500 41.92 12.42 -16.85
C GLN A 500 41.36 11.16 -16.21
N VAL A 501 42.16 10.45 -15.40
CA VAL A 501 41.73 9.26 -14.67
C VAL A 501 40.55 9.59 -13.76
N GLN A 502 40.61 10.68 -12.99
CA GLN A 502 39.51 11.10 -12.13
C GLN A 502 38.23 11.40 -12.92
N ALA A 503 38.34 12.11 -14.04
CA ALA A 503 37.19 12.40 -14.90
C ALA A 503 36.59 11.11 -15.51
N GLU A 504 37.42 10.12 -15.85
CA GLU A 504 36.95 8.81 -16.32
C GLU A 504 36.25 8.02 -15.22
N LEU A 505 36.78 8.03 -13.99
CA LEU A 505 36.14 7.40 -12.83
C LEU A 505 34.77 8.01 -12.56
N GLN A 506 34.66 9.35 -12.54
CA GLN A 506 33.39 10.04 -12.36
C GLN A 506 32.38 9.70 -13.46
N ARG A 507 32.80 9.72 -14.74
CA ARG A 507 31.91 9.32 -15.85
C ARG A 507 31.42 7.89 -15.71
N LYS A 508 32.29 6.96 -15.28
CA LYS A 508 31.91 5.56 -15.05
C LYS A 508 30.91 5.43 -13.91
N GLN A 509 31.14 6.11 -12.79
CA GLN A 509 30.23 6.10 -11.63
C GLN A 509 28.85 6.65 -12.01
N ILE A 510 28.79 7.83 -12.63
CA ILE A 510 27.52 8.44 -13.09
C ILE A 510 26.81 7.52 -14.09
N SER A 511 27.55 6.92 -15.03
CA SER A 511 26.97 5.99 -15.99
C SER A 511 26.40 4.74 -15.32
N GLN A 512 27.05 4.23 -14.27
CA GLN A 512 26.55 3.08 -13.52
C GLN A 512 25.29 3.44 -12.74
N SER A 513 25.31 4.55 -11.99
CA SER A 513 24.12 5.03 -11.26
C SER A 513 22.94 5.27 -12.19
N PHE A 514 23.17 5.81 -13.39
CA PHE A 514 22.11 5.97 -14.40
C PHE A 514 21.55 4.64 -14.89
N LYS A 515 22.40 3.62 -15.11
CA LYS A 515 21.95 2.28 -15.48
C LYS A 515 21.15 1.62 -14.37
N ASP A 516 21.60 1.74 -13.12
CA ASP A 516 20.92 1.16 -11.97
C ASP A 516 19.55 1.81 -11.77
N ALA A 517 19.48 3.15 -11.83
CA ALA A 517 18.22 3.90 -11.78
C ALA A 517 17.28 3.59 -12.97
N GLN A 518 17.84 3.28 -14.13
CA GLN A 518 17.05 2.88 -15.28
C GLN A 518 16.47 1.47 -15.11
N SER A 519 17.25 0.54 -14.54
CA SER A 519 16.82 -0.84 -14.32
C SER A 519 15.64 -0.95 -13.34
N SER A 520 15.58 -0.05 -12.36
CA SER A 520 14.48 0.04 -11.38
C SER A 520 13.23 0.74 -11.91
N SER A 521 13.26 1.33 -13.11
CA SER A 521 12.11 2.00 -13.70
C SER A 521 11.31 1.08 -14.63
N THR A 522 10.09 0.76 -14.21
CA THR A 522 9.14 -0.02 -15.02
C THR A 522 8.86 0.65 -16.37
N PHE A 523 8.82 1.99 -16.43
CA PHE A 523 8.57 2.74 -17.66
C PHE A 523 9.74 2.68 -18.64
N PHE A 524 10.98 2.90 -18.17
CA PHE A 524 12.15 2.84 -19.06
C PHE A 524 12.47 1.43 -19.56
N ASN A 525 11.94 0.40 -18.91
CA ASN A 525 12.06 -0.99 -19.37
C ASN A 525 11.08 -1.33 -20.52
N LEU A 526 10.04 -0.52 -20.73
CA LEU A 526 9.07 -0.72 -21.82
C LEU A 526 9.48 -0.01 -23.13
N ILE A 527 10.44 0.92 -23.07
CA ILE A 527 10.86 1.72 -24.22
C ILE A 527 12.11 1.09 -24.87
N PRO A 528 12.08 0.77 -26.19
CA PRO A 528 13.25 0.26 -26.89
C PRO A 528 14.36 1.33 -26.94
N LYS A 529 15.60 0.91 -26.67
CA LYS A 529 16.77 1.80 -26.60
C LYS A 529 17.72 1.49 -27.74
N GLN A 530 18.28 2.53 -28.36
CA GLN A 530 19.32 2.41 -29.37
C GLN A 530 20.47 3.36 -29.04
N VAL A 531 21.71 2.86 -29.16
CA VAL A 531 22.90 3.69 -29.01
C VAL A 531 23.18 4.34 -30.36
N LEU A 532 23.12 5.67 -30.41
CA LEU A 532 23.51 6.44 -31.57
C LEU A 532 25.01 6.76 -31.47
N LEU A 533 25.80 6.35 -32.47
CA LEU A 533 27.21 6.74 -32.58
C LEU A 533 27.34 8.21 -32.98
N HIS A 534 26.52 8.66 -33.93
CA HIS A 534 26.52 10.02 -34.48
C HIS A 534 25.10 10.42 -34.90
N GLY A 535 24.78 11.73 -34.82
CA GLY A 535 23.51 12.28 -35.30
C GLY A 535 22.80 13.17 -34.27
N VAL A 536 21.93 14.05 -34.76
CA VAL A 536 21.16 15.03 -33.94
C VAL A 536 19.64 14.80 -34.02
N GLY A 537 19.18 13.79 -34.76
CA GLY A 537 17.75 13.55 -34.99
C GLY A 537 17.45 12.16 -35.56
N ILE A 538 16.17 11.84 -35.64
CA ILE A 538 15.63 10.59 -36.19
C ILE A 538 14.73 10.94 -37.38
N VAL A 539 14.86 10.17 -38.46
CA VAL A 539 13.97 10.25 -39.63
C VAL A 539 13.16 8.96 -39.69
N SER A 540 11.83 9.09 -39.74
CA SER A 540 10.92 7.96 -39.88
C SER A 540 10.41 7.84 -41.32
N TYR A 541 10.11 6.62 -41.76
CA TYR A 541 9.50 6.36 -43.05
C TYR A 541 8.22 5.54 -42.84
N VAL A 542 7.11 5.98 -43.40
CA VAL A 542 5.84 5.24 -43.36
C VAL A 542 5.53 4.71 -44.75
N HIS A 543 5.21 3.42 -44.84
CA HIS A 543 4.80 2.80 -46.07
C HIS A 543 3.30 3.01 -46.28
N ASN A 544 2.95 3.78 -47.31
CA ASN A 544 1.55 3.93 -47.72
C ASN A 544 1.42 3.52 -49.20
N LYS A 545 0.60 2.50 -49.48
CA LYS A 545 0.28 2.00 -50.83
C LYS A 545 1.51 1.75 -51.72
N GLY A 546 2.55 1.09 -51.19
CA GLY A 546 3.72 0.68 -51.97
C GLY A 546 4.74 1.78 -52.28
N VAL A 547 4.55 3.00 -51.77
CA VAL A 547 5.54 4.10 -51.84
C VAL A 547 6.11 4.35 -50.44
N LEU A 548 7.44 4.44 -50.34
CA LEU A 548 8.13 4.93 -49.14
C LEU A 548 7.96 6.46 -49.09
N GLN A 549 7.12 6.97 -48.18
CA GLN A 549 7.08 8.39 -47.89
C GLN A 549 7.88 8.68 -46.61
N ARG A 550 8.81 9.63 -46.71
CA ARG A 550 9.53 10.18 -45.56
C ARG A 550 8.55 10.98 -44.72
N THR A 551 8.43 10.63 -43.44
CA THR A 551 7.73 11.44 -42.44
C THR A 551 8.74 12.28 -41.66
N ASP A 552 8.23 13.29 -40.94
CA ASP A 552 8.98 14.41 -40.37
C ASP A 552 10.28 14.03 -39.62
N GLU A 553 11.26 14.93 -39.69
CA GLU A 553 12.52 14.84 -38.97
C GLU A 553 12.35 15.35 -37.53
N VAL A 554 12.67 14.50 -36.56
CA VAL A 554 12.57 14.84 -35.13
C VAL A 554 13.97 15.00 -34.57
N LEU A 555 14.31 16.21 -34.09
CA LEU A 555 15.56 16.47 -33.38
C LEU A 555 15.55 15.79 -32.01
N LEU A 556 16.72 15.29 -31.58
CA LEU A 556 16.89 14.70 -30.26
C LEU A 556 16.82 15.80 -29.19
N SER A 557 15.97 15.60 -28.19
CA SER A 557 15.92 16.42 -26.99
C SER A 557 16.71 15.76 -25.86
N SER A 558 17.55 16.52 -25.16
CA SER A 558 18.23 16.06 -23.95
C SER A 558 17.36 16.29 -22.72
N LEU A 559 17.14 15.24 -21.93
CA LEU A 559 16.69 15.35 -20.55
C LEU A 559 17.90 15.13 -19.64
N GLY A 560 18.14 16.07 -18.72
CA GLY A 560 19.26 16.01 -17.80
C GLY A 560 18.81 16.37 -16.40
N THR A 561 19.49 15.81 -15.40
CA THR A 561 19.39 16.20 -13.99
C THR A 561 20.80 16.51 -13.50
N SER A 562 20.93 17.46 -12.59
CA SER A 562 22.21 17.84 -12.00
C SER A 562 22.12 17.64 -10.51
N VAL A 563 23.01 16.84 -9.92
CA VAL A 563 23.01 16.54 -8.49
C VAL A 563 24.27 17.11 -7.87
N GLU A 564 24.13 17.75 -6.71
CA GLU A 564 25.26 18.21 -5.91
C GLU A 564 25.92 17.02 -5.17
N VAL A 565 27.25 16.96 -5.19
CA VAL A 565 28.04 15.88 -4.55
C VAL A 565 28.88 16.49 -3.42
N PRO A 566 28.97 15.86 -2.24
CA PRO A 566 29.72 16.40 -1.10
C PRO A 566 31.18 16.65 -1.46
N ARG A 567 31.69 17.86 -1.16
CA ARG A 567 33.08 18.22 -1.47
C ARG A 567 34.11 17.33 -0.79
N PHE A 568 33.90 16.94 0.48
CA PHE A 568 34.85 16.12 1.22
C PHE A 568 35.01 14.71 0.65
N GLU A 569 34.03 14.18 -0.10
CA GLU A 569 34.20 12.92 -0.82
C GLU A 569 35.42 12.94 -1.76
N PHE A 570 35.80 14.12 -2.25
CA PHE A 570 36.96 14.32 -3.13
C PHE A 570 38.20 14.84 -2.43
N ILE A 571 38.04 15.60 -1.34
CA ILE A 571 39.15 16.26 -0.63
C ILE A 571 39.69 15.36 0.48
N ASP A 572 38.79 14.85 1.32
CA ASP A 572 39.10 14.00 2.47
C ASP A 572 37.93 13.05 2.77
N PRO A 573 37.80 11.95 2.00
CA PRO A 573 36.68 11.02 2.17
C PRO A 573 36.74 10.29 3.50
N LEU A 574 37.94 10.07 4.06
CA LEU A 574 38.10 9.42 5.36
C LEU A 574 37.55 10.28 6.48
N HIS A 575 37.83 11.59 6.46
CA HIS A 575 37.24 12.53 7.40
C HIS A 575 35.71 12.57 7.27
N LEU A 576 35.18 12.62 6.04
CA LEU A 576 33.73 12.61 5.81
C LEU A 576 33.06 11.36 6.39
N TYR A 577 33.62 10.17 6.12
CA TYR A 577 33.07 8.91 6.66
C TYR A 577 33.20 8.81 8.17
N HIS A 578 34.32 9.27 8.74
CA HIS A 578 34.50 9.33 10.19
C HIS A 578 33.46 10.23 10.84
N LEU A 579 33.24 11.43 10.29
CA LEU A 579 32.27 12.39 10.80
C LEU A 579 30.84 11.85 10.77
N ILE A 580 30.44 11.25 9.64
CA ILE A 580 29.12 10.60 9.50
C ILE A 580 28.98 9.49 10.55
N PHE A 581 29.99 8.64 10.70
CA PHE A 581 29.97 7.53 11.64
C PHE A 581 29.88 8.03 13.10
N GLU A 582 30.68 9.02 13.47
CA GLU A 582 30.64 9.64 14.80
C GLU A 582 29.25 10.18 15.13
N PHE A 583 28.65 10.93 14.19
CA PHE A 583 27.28 11.41 14.33
C PHE A 583 26.25 10.29 14.35
N GLN A 584 26.46 9.16 13.69
CA GLN A 584 25.55 8.01 13.72
C GLN A 584 25.62 7.22 15.02
N GLU A 585 26.81 7.06 15.61
CA GLU A 585 27.08 6.28 16.81
C GLU A 585 26.90 7.06 18.12
N GLU A 586 26.91 8.39 18.09
CA GLU A 586 26.72 9.23 19.29
C GLU A 586 25.52 8.76 20.14
N SER A 587 25.73 8.50 21.43
CA SER A 587 24.65 8.17 22.37
C SER A 587 24.31 9.40 23.20
N PHE A 588 23.04 9.53 23.56
CA PHE A 588 22.59 10.54 24.50
C PHE A 588 22.27 9.83 25.82
N ASP A 589 23.15 9.99 26.81
CA ASP A 589 22.88 9.53 28.16
C ASP A 589 22.04 10.62 28.84
N SER A 590 20.73 10.34 29.00
CA SER A 590 19.76 11.21 29.68
C SER A 590 19.98 11.27 31.18
#